data_AF-A0A931ULG9-F1
#
_entry.id   AF-A0A931ULG9-F1
#
_cell.length_a   1.000
_cell.length_b   1.000
_cell.length_c   1.000
_cell.angle_alpha   90.00
_cell.angle_beta   90.00
_cell.angle_gamma   90.00
#
_symmetry.space_group_name_H-M   'P 1'
#
loop_
_entity.id
_entity.type
_entity.pdbx_description
1 polymer ?
#
loop_
_entity_poly.entity_id
_entity_poly.type
_entity_poly.pdbx_seq_one_letter_code
_entity_poly.pdbx_strand_id
1 'polypeptide(L)'
;MIAAGLVWLGWAGIGAVAGPGVAGAAERINTAYISVTPSASAALWVAKDAGLFERNGLQANVIFIFGTTRGIQALLAGETPLVESGGPAVIHARLGGADVVMVAGTVGVLPYYLVTTPDIRTPADLKGKVGANHIPGTTAEFALRFGLRGLGLDPASDVTLQVIGGSMDRMIALQRGMAKFTVTTEPGKVLAEKLGFRILVDFASLKIPFQQTGIATTRRFAESRPDTVRRYIRAVAQAIHVYKTQKERAIQIMRKYSRMENLAVLEGSYEWHQKFFQESPLPSVEAFRRTLQEIGRTQPAALRADPQEFVDLRFARELEESGFIRQLYGR
;
A
#
# COMPACT_ATOMS: atom_id res chain seq x y z
N MET A 1 35.71 -84.69 6.88
CA MET A 1 35.61 -83.26 7.26
C MET A 1 34.63 -82.58 6.33
N ILE A 2 33.50 -82.13 6.87
CA ILE A 2 32.83 -80.83 6.65
C ILE A 2 31.44 -80.99 7.29
N ALA A 3 31.23 -80.18 8.33
CA ALA A 3 29.98 -80.00 9.05
C ALA A 3 29.29 -78.74 8.52
N ALA A 4 27.96 -78.75 8.47
CA ALA A 4 27.06 -77.58 8.57
C ALA A 4 25.63 -78.14 8.48
N GLY A 5 24.66 -77.81 9.33
CA GLY A 5 24.49 -76.65 10.20
C GLY A 5 23.08 -76.10 9.95
N LEU A 6 22.14 -76.40 10.86
CA LEU A 6 20.75 -75.96 10.82
C LEU A 6 20.63 -74.43 10.78
N VAL A 7 19.76 -73.91 9.90
CA VAL A 7 19.37 -72.49 9.88
C VAL A 7 18.06 -72.32 10.64
N TRP A 8 18.10 -71.51 11.70
CA TRP A 8 16.93 -70.97 12.41
C TRP A 8 16.46 -69.69 11.71
N LEU A 9 15.16 -69.61 11.40
CA LEU A 9 14.48 -68.40 10.90
C LEU A 9 14.04 -67.53 12.08
N GLY A 10 14.73 -66.40 12.29
CA GLY A 10 14.31 -65.35 13.21
C GLY A 10 13.43 -64.31 12.53
N TRP A 11 12.19 -64.15 13.00
CA TRP A 11 11.31 -63.04 12.67
C TRP A 11 11.83 -61.73 13.30
N ALA A 12 12.16 -60.75 12.46
CA ALA A 12 12.43 -59.38 12.90
C ALA A 12 11.19 -58.51 12.61
N GLY A 13 10.60 -57.97 13.68
CA GLY A 13 9.47 -57.04 13.62
C GLY A 13 9.86 -55.71 12.96
N ILE A 14 9.02 -55.25 12.04
CA ILE A 14 9.16 -53.94 11.38
C ILE A 14 8.66 -52.87 12.36
N GLY A 15 9.60 -52.13 12.96
CA GLY A 15 9.30 -50.88 13.65
C GLY A 15 8.92 -49.81 12.63
N ALA A 16 7.74 -49.21 12.79
CA ALA A 16 7.29 -48.08 12.00
C ALA A 16 8.17 -46.85 12.29
N VAL A 17 9.09 -46.54 11.39
CA VAL A 17 9.83 -45.27 11.38
C VAL A 17 8.87 -44.18 10.89
N ALA A 18 8.50 -43.27 11.79
CA ALA A 18 7.78 -42.05 11.43
C ALA A 18 8.65 -41.23 10.47
N GLY A 19 8.19 -41.11 9.21
CA GLY A 19 8.88 -40.33 8.19
C GLY A 19 8.88 -38.83 8.52
N PRO A 20 9.88 -38.07 8.02
CA PRO A 20 9.94 -36.62 8.20
C PRO A 20 8.69 -35.98 7.59
N GLY A 21 8.05 -35.09 8.36
CA GLY A 21 6.85 -34.38 7.95
C GLY A 21 7.03 -33.72 6.59
N VAL A 22 6.09 -33.96 5.68
CA VAL A 22 6.03 -33.32 4.37
C VAL A 22 5.99 -31.81 4.61
N ALA A 23 7.11 -31.13 4.33
CA ALA A 23 7.11 -29.68 4.17
C ALA A 23 6.14 -29.38 3.02
N GLY A 24 4.93 -28.93 3.36
CA GLY A 24 3.90 -28.62 2.38
C GLY A 24 4.45 -27.65 1.33
N ALA A 25 4.22 -27.95 0.06
CA ALA A 25 4.67 -27.10 -1.04
C ALA A 25 4.18 -25.65 -0.80
N ALA A 26 5.10 -24.69 -0.89
CA ALA A 26 4.77 -23.29 -0.60
C ALA A 26 3.67 -22.78 -1.56
N GLU A 27 2.68 -22.11 -1.00
CA GLU A 27 1.48 -21.66 -1.72
C GLU A 27 1.83 -20.51 -2.67
N ARG A 28 1.49 -20.64 -3.94
CA ARG A 28 1.68 -19.58 -4.93
C ARG A 28 0.58 -18.54 -4.82
N ILE A 29 0.98 -17.26 -4.80
CA ILE A 29 0.03 -16.15 -4.74
C ILE A 29 0.49 -15.00 -5.63
N ASN A 30 -0.42 -14.46 -6.44
CA ASN A 30 -0.21 -13.20 -7.14
C ASN A 30 -0.62 -12.05 -6.23
N THR A 31 0.20 -11.00 -6.17
CA THR A 31 -0.11 -9.77 -5.46
C THR A 31 0.40 -8.58 -6.22
N ALA A 32 -0.24 -7.43 -6.07
CA ALA A 32 0.18 -6.21 -6.77
C ALA A 32 0.55 -5.07 -5.83
N TYR A 33 1.54 -4.29 -6.27
CA TYR A 33 1.85 -2.96 -5.74
C TYR A 33 1.41 -1.89 -6.73
N ILE A 34 1.09 -0.68 -6.24
CA ILE A 34 0.32 0.29 -7.03
C ILE A 34 1.08 1.52 -7.52
N SER A 35 2.31 1.71 -7.07
CA SER A 35 3.13 2.85 -7.45
C SER A 35 4.61 2.47 -7.56
N VAL A 36 5.31 3.06 -8.51
CA VAL A 36 6.77 2.96 -8.64
C VAL A 36 7.53 3.98 -7.79
N THR A 37 6.84 4.78 -6.97
CA THR A 37 7.48 5.79 -6.12
C THR A 37 7.97 5.17 -4.80
N PRO A 38 9.21 5.49 -4.36
CA PRO A 38 9.77 4.99 -3.09
C PRO A 38 8.90 5.21 -1.84
N SER A 39 8.11 6.29 -1.83
CA SER A 39 7.24 6.68 -0.70
C SER A 39 5.83 6.07 -0.73
N ALA A 40 5.55 5.08 -1.59
CA ALA A 40 4.21 4.53 -1.73
C ALA A 40 4.14 3.00 -1.62
N SER A 41 5.06 2.25 -2.24
CA SER A 41 4.94 0.79 -2.38
C SER A 41 6.08 -0.01 -1.72
N ALA A 42 6.89 0.66 -0.89
CA ALA A 42 8.13 0.07 -0.38
C ALA A 42 7.93 -1.18 0.48
N ALA A 43 6.80 -1.30 1.21
CA ALA A 43 6.55 -2.46 2.06
C ALA A 43 6.49 -3.78 1.26
N LEU A 44 5.81 -3.79 0.10
CA LEU A 44 5.75 -4.99 -0.74
C LEU A 44 7.08 -5.30 -1.44
N TRP A 45 7.84 -4.27 -1.80
CA TRP A 45 9.18 -4.47 -2.35
C TRP A 45 10.13 -5.09 -1.32
N VAL A 46 10.10 -4.60 -0.08
CA VAL A 46 10.87 -5.19 1.02
C VAL A 46 10.41 -6.61 1.32
N ALA A 47 9.10 -6.86 1.37
CA ALA A 47 8.55 -8.20 1.57
C ALA A 47 9.08 -9.20 0.53
N LYS A 48 9.12 -8.79 -0.74
CA LYS A 48 9.64 -9.62 -1.83
C LYS A 48 11.15 -9.80 -1.76
N ASP A 49 11.89 -8.70 -1.69
CA ASP A 49 13.35 -8.73 -1.80
C ASP A 49 14.02 -9.36 -0.58
N ALA A 50 13.40 -9.23 0.60
CA ALA A 50 13.87 -9.88 1.82
C ALA A 50 13.41 -11.34 1.99
N GLY A 51 12.69 -11.90 1.01
CA GLY A 51 12.19 -13.27 1.04
C GLY A 51 11.17 -13.52 2.16
N LEU A 52 10.45 -12.49 2.58
CA LEU A 52 9.54 -12.57 3.73
C LEU A 52 8.27 -13.32 3.40
N PHE A 53 7.80 -13.27 2.15
CA PHE A 53 6.69 -14.11 1.71
C PHE A 53 7.07 -15.59 1.79
N GLU A 54 8.24 -15.95 1.28
CA GLU A 54 8.74 -17.33 1.26
C GLU A 54 8.95 -17.87 2.68
N ARG A 55 9.46 -17.04 3.61
CA ARG A 55 9.56 -17.38 5.05
C ARG A 55 8.21 -17.63 5.72
N ASN A 56 7.14 -17.08 5.16
CA ASN A 56 5.76 -17.34 5.59
C ASN A 56 5.05 -18.38 4.70
N GLY A 57 5.80 -19.18 3.93
CA GLY A 57 5.27 -20.27 3.11
C GLY A 57 4.47 -19.79 1.89
N LEU A 58 4.72 -18.57 1.42
CA LEU A 58 4.08 -17.96 0.25
C LEU A 58 5.10 -17.74 -0.86
N GLN A 59 4.92 -18.39 -2.01
CA GLN A 59 5.62 -18.04 -3.26
C GLN A 59 4.89 -16.87 -3.91
N ALA A 60 5.15 -15.66 -3.43
CA ALA A 60 4.49 -14.46 -3.92
C ALA A 60 5.11 -13.95 -5.23
N ASN A 61 4.28 -13.84 -6.27
CA ASN A 61 4.57 -13.09 -7.48
C ASN A 61 4.07 -11.65 -7.31
N VAL A 62 5.00 -10.71 -7.14
CA VAL A 62 4.71 -9.30 -6.84
C VAL A 62 4.78 -8.48 -8.12
N ILE A 63 3.62 -8.08 -8.66
CA ILE A 63 3.50 -7.40 -9.95
C ILE A 63 3.14 -5.92 -9.79
N PHE A 64 3.54 -5.10 -10.76
CA PHE A 64 3.13 -3.70 -10.79
C PHE A 64 1.76 -3.56 -11.45
N ILE A 65 0.83 -2.89 -10.78
CA ILE A 65 -0.43 -2.44 -11.39
C ILE A 65 -0.57 -0.95 -11.17
N PHE A 66 -0.69 -0.18 -12.24
CA PHE A 66 -0.67 1.27 -12.16
C PHE A 66 -1.90 1.85 -11.44
N GLY A 67 -1.74 2.26 -10.18
CA GLY A 67 -2.75 2.95 -9.39
C GLY A 67 -3.76 2.03 -8.68
N THR A 68 -4.29 2.52 -7.56
CA THR A 68 -5.19 1.77 -6.66
C THR A 68 -6.47 1.29 -7.34
N THR A 69 -7.07 2.11 -8.22
CA THR A 69 -8.32 1.75 -8.93
C THR A 69 -8.12 0.53 -9.84
N ARG A 70 -7.02 0.49 -10.61
CA ARG A 70 -6.69 -0.67 -11.46
C ARG A 70 -6.28 -1.88 -10.61
N GLY A 71 -5.61 -1.66 -9.48
CA GLY A 71 -5.32 -2.72 -8.51
C GLY A 71 -6.58 -3.41 -7.98
N ILE A 72 -7.60 -2.62 -7.61
CA ILE A 72 -8.91 -3.18 -7.21
C ILE A 72 -9.61 -3.90 -8.36
N GLN A 73 -9.52 -3.38 -9.60
CA GLN A 73 -10.08 -4.08 -10.76
C GLN A 73 -9.42 -5.45 -10.98
N ALA A 74 -8.10 -5.55 -10.88
CA ALA A 74 -7.37 -6.82 -10.99
C ALA A 74 -7.69 -7.79 -9.84
N LEU A 75 -7.87 -7.27 -8.62
CA LEU A 75 -8.37 -8.05 -7.48
C LEU A 75 -9.75 -8.65 -7.80
N LEU A 76 -10.68 -7.85 -8.29
CA LEU A 76 -12.05 -8.28 -8.61
C LEU A 76 -12.10 -9.24 -9.80
N ALA A 77 -11.16 -9.13 -10.74
CA ALA A 77 -10.96 -10.09 -11.82
C ALA A 77 -10.32 -11.42 -11.34
N GLY A 78 -9.87 -11.49 -10.08
CA GLY A 78 -9.23 -12.68 -9.51
C GLY A 78 -7.75 -12.84 -9.87
N GLU A 79 -7.15 -11.84 -10.52
CA GLU A 79 -5.74 -11.89 -10.96
C GLU A 79 -4.77 -11.77 -9.78
N THR A 80 -5.11 -10.93 -8.80
CA THR A 80 -4.33 -10.67 -7.58
C THR A 80 -5.23 -10.72 -6.34
N PRO A 81 -5.38 -11.88 -5.67
CA PRO A 81 -6.30 -12.03 -4.52
C PRO A 81 -5.98 -11.11 -3.33
N LEU A 82 -4.76 -10.59 -3.25
CA LEU A 82 -4.33 -9.55 -2.30
C LEU A 82 -3.64 -8.44 -3.10
N VAL A 83 -3.99 -7.18 -2.84
CA VAL A 83 -3.44 -6.03 -3.57
C VAL A 83 -3.17 -4.87 -2.63
N GLU A 84 -2.05 -4.18 -2.84
CA GLU A 84 -1.85 -2.88 -2.20
C GLU A 84 -2.89 -1.89 -2.70
N SER A 85 -3.54 -1.16 -1.81
CA SER A 85 -4.55 -0.17 -2.18
C SER A 85 -4.64 0.96 -1.15
N GLY A 86 -5.55 1.90 -1.39
CA GLY A 86 -5.87 3.00 -0.48
C GLY A 86 -7.37 3.14 -0.27
N GLY A 87 -7.75 3.90 0.76
CA GLY A 87 -9.13 4.07 1.22
C GLY A 87 -10.13 4.44 0.12
N PRO A 88 -9.89 5.50 -0.69
CA PRO A 88 -10.83 5.93 -1.72
C PRO A 88 -11.18 4.83 -2.74
N ALA A 89 -10.22 4.03 -3.18
CA ALA A 89 -10.47 2.97 -4.16
C ALA A 89 -11.31 1.83 -3.57
N VAL A 90 -11.03 1.43 -2.32
CA VAL A 90 -11.86 0.46 -1.58
C VAL A 90 -13.27 1.00 -1.38
N ILE A 91 -13.40 2.29 -1.05
CA ILE A 91 -14.70 2.93 -0.86
C ILE A 91 -15.52 2.91 -2.15
N HIS A 92 -14.97 3.43 -3.26
CA HIS A 92 -15.68 3.48 -4.53
C HIS A 92 -16.09 2.09 -5.02
N ALA A 93 -15.23 1.08 -4.85
CA ALA A 93 -15.56 -0.29 -5.24
C ALA A 93 -16.75 -0.85 -4.43
N ARG A 94 -16.74 -0.70 -3.10
CA ARG A 94 -17.85 -1.15 -2.24
C ARG A 94 -19.14 -0.37 -2.51
N LEU A 95 -19.07 0.95 -2.69
CA LEU A 95 -20.24 1.76 -3.06
C LEU A 95 -20.80 1.36 -4.44
N GLY A 96 -19.97 0.79 -5.31
CA GLY A 96 -20.37 0.16 -6.57
C GLY A 96 -20.88 -1.29 -6.43
N GLY A 97 -21.01 -1.82 -5.21
CA GLY A 97 -21.51 -3.17 -4.94
C GLY A 97 -20.46 -4.27 -4.93
N ALA A 98 -19.17 -3.94 -5.04
CA ALA A 98 -18.10 -4.94 -5.04
C ALA A 98 -17.78 -5.46 -3.63
N ASP A 99 -17.46 -6.75 -3.53
CA ASP A 99 -17.01 -7.38 -2.29
C ASP A 99 -15.52 -7.10 -2.03
N VAL A 100 -15.16 -5.86 -1.70
CA VAL A 100 -13.79 -5.47 -1.34
C VAL A 100 -13.71 -5.12 0.14
N VAL A 101 -12.59 -5.43 0.79
CA VAL A 101 -12.30 -5.07 2.18
C VAL A 101 -10.80 -4.82 2.39
N MET A 102 -10.45 -3.89 3.27
CA MET A 102 -9.06 -3.63 3.70
C MET A 102 -8.70 -4.52 4.90
N VAL A 103 -7.71 -5.39 4.75
CA VAL A 103 -7.27 -6.35 5.80
C VAL A 103 -6.00 -5.91 6.53
N ALA A 104 -5.25 -4.95 5.97
CA ALA A 104 -4.11 -4.31 6.62
C ALA A 104 -3.98 -2.84 6.20
N GLY A 105 -3.52 -1.97 7.11
CA GLY A 105 -3.23 -0.56 6.85
C GLY A 105 -1.78 -0.25 7.16
N THR A 106 -0.99 0.14 6.15
CA THR A 106 0.46 0.36 6.33
C THR A 106 0.79 1.83 6.61
N VAL A 107 0.02 2.76 6.03
CA VAL A 107 0.12 4.20 6.28
C VAL A 107 -1.26 4.78 6.50
N GLY A 108 -1.46 5.42 7.66
CA GLY A 108 -2.74 5.97 8.14
C GLY A 108 -2.87 7.50 8.10
N VAL A 109 -2.03 8.20 7.32
CA VAL A 109 -2.08 9.66 7.16
C VAL A 109 -2.10 10.08 5.68
N LEU A 110 -2.61 11.29 5.38
CA LEU A 110 -2.63 11.86 4.03
C LEU A 110 -1.26 12.45 3.67
N PRO A 111 -0.45 11.83 2.80
CA PRO A 111 0.99 12.12 2.68
C PRO A 111 1.33 13.16 1.59
N TYR A 112 0.37 14.00 1.22
CA TYR A 112 0.45 14.78 0.00
C TYR A 112 0.89 16.23 0.24
N TYR A 113 1.52 16.80 -0.78
CA TYR A 113 1.86 18.20 -0.93
C TYR A 113 1.13 18.73 -2.15
N LEU A 114 0.35 19.81 -2.02
CA LEU A 114 -0.18 20.54 -3.16
C LEU A 114 0.93 21.45 -3.70
N VAL A 115 1.48 21.09 -4.85
CA VAL A 115 2.59 21.78 -5.49
C VAL A 115 2.09 22.58 -6.68
N THR A 116 2.66 23.77 -6.88
CA THR A 116 2.29 24.71 -7.93
C THR A 116 3.51 25.29 -8.63
N THR A 117 3.35 25.75 -9.86
CA THR A 117 4.39 26.50 -10.58
C THR A 117 4.66 27.87 -9.92
N PRO A 118 5.84 28.48 -10.13
CA PRO A 118 6.26 29.69 -9.39
C PRO A 118 5.42 30.94 -9.64
N ASP A 119 4.54 30.96 -10.64
CA ASP A 119 3.59 32.03 -10.92
C ASP A 119 2.34 31.97 -10.03
N ILE A 120 2.01 30.82 -9.44
CA ILE A 120 0.85 30.64 -8.55
C ILE A 120 1.26 30.98 -7.12
N ARG A 121 0.71 32.05 -6.53
CA ARG A 121 1.09 32.53 -5.18
C ARG A 121 0.02 32.26 -4.14
N THR A 122 -1.23 32.28 -4.56
CA THR A 122 -2.39 32.18 -3.69
C THR A 122 -3.34 31.10 -4.20
N PRO A 123 -4.23 30.58 -3.34
CA PRO A 123 -5.29 29.69 -3.79
C PRO A 123 -6.13 30.25 -4.94
N ALA A 124 -6.42 31.56 -4.93
CA ALA A 124 -7.22 32.19 -5.98
C ALA A 124 -6.58 32.10 -7.37
N ASP A 125 -5.24 32.09 -7.45
CA ASP A 125 -4.50 31.98 -8.72
C ASP A 125 -4.71 30.64 -9.44
N LEU A 126 -5.19 29.61 -8.72
CA LEU A 126 -5.52 28.31 -9.30
C LEU A 126 -6.77 28.36 -10.18
N LYS A 127 -7.65 29.36 -10.01
CA LYS A 127 -8.92 29.43 -10.74
C LYS A 127 -8.68 29.56 -12.25
N GLY A 128 -9.40 28.76 -13.02
CA GLY A 128 -9.26 28.62 -14.47
C GLY A 128 -7.97 27.92 -14.92
N LYS A 129 -7.12 27.45 -14.01
CA LYS A 129 -5.86 26.77 -14.37
C LYS A 129 -6.07 25.28 -14.56
N VAL A 130 -5.13 24.68 -15.29
CA VAL A 130 -5.04 23.24 -15.49
C VAL A 130 -4.23 22.61 -14.36
N GLY A 131 -4.81 21.62 -13.69
CA GLY A 131 -4.13 20.76 -12.73
C GLY A 131 -3.81 19.40 -13.33
N ALA A 132 -2.59 18.90 -13.11
CA ALA A 132 -2.22 17.54 -13.45
C ALA A 132 -2.75 16.60 -12.36
N ASN A 133 -3.55 15.63 -12.77
CA ASN A 133 -4.29 14.73 -11.89
C ASN A 133 -3.94 13.25 -12.17
N HIS A 134 -4.26 12.40 -11.20
CA HIS A 134 -4.24 10.96 -11.38
C HIS A 134 -5.61 10.48 -11.90
N ILE A 135 -5.69 9.20 -12.27
CA ILE A 135 -6.95 8.49 -12.59
C ILE A 135 -7.96 8.64 -11.43
N PRO A 136 -9.26 8.86 -11.71
CA PRO A 136 -10.31 8.95 -10.71
C PRO A 136 -10.34 7.80 -9.69
N GLY A 137 -10.63 8.15 -8.43
CA GLY A 137 -10.79 7.20 -7.33
C GLY A 137 -9.48 6.72 -6.68
N THR A 138 -8.32 7.21 -7.15
CA THR A 138 -7.06 6.96 -6.45
C THR A 138 -6.83 7.92 -5.29
N THR A 139 -5.91 7.57 -4.41
CA THR A 139 -5.53 8.42 -3.27
C THR A 139 -4.98 9.78 -3.70
N ALA A 140 -4.20 9.84 -4.79
CA ALA A 140 -3.68 11.09 -5.32
C ALA A 140 -4.79 11.97 -5.93
N GLU A 141 -5.75 11.36 -6.62
CA GLU A 141 -6.87 12.10 -7.20
C GLU A 141 -7.79 12.65 -6.10
N PHE A 142 -8.10 11.83 -5.09
CA PHE A 142 -8.80 12.25 -3.88
C PHE A 142 -8.07 13.43 -3.20
N ALA A 143 -6.76 13.30 -2.96
CA ALA A 143 -5.97 14.32 -2.27
C ALA A 143 -5.97 15.66 -3.01
N LEU A 144 -5.92 15.65 -4.34
CA LEU A 144 -5.99 16.88 -5.14
C LEU A 144 -7.34 17.57 -4.98
N ARG A 145 -8.44 16.83 -5.11
CA ARG A 145 -9.79 17.41 -4.95
C ARG A 145 -10.07 17.86 -3.53
N PHE A 146 -9.66 17.07 -2.54
CA PHE A 146 -9.75 17.42 -1.12
C PHE A 146 -8.99 18.71 -0.83
N GLY A 147 -7.76 18.83 -1.35
CA GLY A 147 -6.94 20.02 -1.21
C GLY A 147 -7.57 21.27 -1.80
N LEU A 148 -8.07 21.19 -3.03
CA LEU A 148 -8.76 22.29 -3.70
C LEU A 148 -10.00 22.75 -2.92
N ARG A 149 -10.82 21.81 -2.41
CA ARG A 149 -11.98 22.16 -1.58
C ARG A 149 -11.59 22.79 -0.25
N GLY A 150 -10.52 22.31 0.38
CA GLY A 150 -9.96 22.91 1.59
C GLY A 150 -9.48 24.36 1.36
N LEU A 151 -9.15 24.70 0.12
CA LEU A 151 -8.81 26.05 -0.32
C LEU A 151 -10.02 26.88 -0.80
N GLY A 152 -11.24 26.36 -0.66
CA GLY A 152 -12.47 27.05 -1.08
C GLY A 152 -12.74 27.01 -2.58
N LEU A 153 -12.04 26.18 -3.35
CA LEU A 153 -12.26 26.00 -4.79
C LEU A 153 -13.12 24.78 -5.06
N ASP A 154 -14.03 24.89 -6.03
CA ASP A 154 -14.75 23.74 -6.56
C ASP A 154 -13.91 23.02 -7.63
N PRO A 155 -13.46 21.77 -7.39
CA PRO A 155 -12.67 21.02 -8.36
C PRO A 155 -13.43 20.65 -9.65
N ALA A 156 -14.75 20.85 -9.71
CA ALA A 156 -15.57 20.59 -10.88
C ALA A 156 -15.74 21.82 -11.80
N SER A 157 -15.66 23.04 -11.26
CA SER A 157 -15.94 24.27 -12.02
C SER A 157 -14.85 25.33 -11.95
N ASP A 158 -14.09 25.42 -10.86
CA ASP A 158 -13.08 26.47 -10.71
C ASP A 158 -11.76 26.11 -11.39
N VAL A 159 -11.50 24.84 -11.74
CA VAL A 159 -10.26 24.40 -12.37
C VAL A 159 -10.50 23.30 -13.41
N THR A 160 -9.52 23.06 -14.27
CA THR A 160 -9.53 21.92 -15.20
C THR A 160 -8.56 20.84 -14.72
N LEU A 161 -9.04 19.64 -14.40
CA LEU A 161 -8.18 18.53 -13.99
C LEU A 161 -7.92 17.56 -15.15
N GLN A 162 -6.67 17.48 -15.59
CA GLN A 162 -6.25 16.56 -16.66
C GLN A 162 -5.62 15.30 -16.07
N VAL A 163 -6.08 14.12 -16.49
CA VAL A 163 -5.49 12.84 -16.07
C VAL A 163 -4.17 12.66 -16.81
N ILE A 164 -3.06 12.84 -16.10
CA ILE A 164 -1.70 12.68 -16.61
C ILE A 164 -1.11 11.34 -16.18
N GLY A 165 -1.42 10.88 -14.96
CA GLY A 165 -0.90 9.60 -14.45
C GLY A 165 -0.04 9.78 -13.19
N GLY A 166 1.16 9.22 -13.18
CA GLY A 166 1.95 8.97 -11.98
C GLY A 166 2.54 10.24 -11.39
N SER A 167 3.08 10.17 -10.17
CA SER A 167 3.60 11.37 -9.49
C SER A 167 4.68 12.08 -10.31
N MET A 168 5.60 11.33 -10.93
CA MET A 168 6.68 11.88 -11.74
C MET A 168 6.17 12.47 -13.06
N ASP A 169 5.22 11.81 -13.73
CA ASP A 169 4.63 12.33 -14.97
C ASP A 169 3.92 13.66 -14.73
N ARG A 170 3.20 13.78 -13.60
CA ARG A 170 2.55 15.03 -13.19
C ARG A 170 3.57 16.13 -12.89
N MET A 171 4.68 15.81 -12.23
CA MET A 171 5.77 16.78 -12.01
C MET A 171 6.40 17.24 -13.33
N ILE A 172 6.60 16.34 -14.28
CA ILE A 172 7.09 16.68 -15.64
C ILE A 172 6.07 17.57 -16.37
N ALA A 173 4.77 17.31 -16.24
CA ALA A 173 3.73 18.16 -16.83
C ALA A 173 3.76 19.59 -16.29
N LEU A 174 4.05 19.78 -14.99
CA LEU A 174 4.27 21.11 -14.42
C LEU A 174 5.54 21.75 -15.00
N GLN A 175 6.65 21.01 -15.08
CA GLN A 175 7.92 21.51 -15.62
C GLN A 175 7.79 21.96 -17.08
N ARG A 176 6.96 21.26 -17.87
CA ARG A 176 6.68 21.59 -19.27
C ARG A 176 5.59 22.65 -19.45
N GLY A 177 5.03 23.19 -18.35
CA GLY A 177 3.97 24.19 -18.41
C GLY A 177 2.60 23.67 -18.89
N MET A 178 2.43 22.35 -19.00
CA MET A 178 1.15 21.73 -19.40
C MET A 178 0.09 21.83 -18.30
N ALA A 179 0.53 21.90 -17.04
CA ALA A 179 -0.31 22.13 -15.87
C ALA A 179 0.38 23.10 -14.91
N LYS A 180 -0.41 23.72 -14.03
CA LYS A 180 0.05 24.70 -13.05
C LYS A 180 0.13 24.17 -11.64
N PHE A 181 -0.51 23.03 -11.36
CA PHE A 181 -0.52 22.44 -10.04
C PHE A 181 -0.78 20.92 -10.07
N THR A 182 -0.36 20.22 -9.03
CA THR A 182 -0.63 18.79 -8.78
C THR A 182 -0.47 18.51 -7.29
N VAL A 183 -0.90 17.33 -6.83
CA VAL A 183 -0.36 16.76 -5.59
C VAL A 183 0.81 15.83 -5.85
N THR A 184 1.73 15.74 -4.89
CA THR A 184 2.83 14.77 -4.87
C THR A 184 3.12 14.29 -3.45
N THR A 185 3.87 13.20 -3.31
CA THR A 185 4.46 12.74 -2.03
C THR A 185 5.93 13.18 -1.93
N GLU A 186 6.63 12.77 -0.86
CA GLU A 186 8.00 13.22 -0.51
C GLU A 186 9.00 13.24 -1.69
N PRO A 187 9.13 12.20 -2.55
CA PRO A 187 10.03 12.25 -3.70
C PRO A 187 9.81 13.44 -4.63
N GLY A 188 8.54 13.71 -4.95
CA GLY A 188 8.21 14.82 -5.84
C GLY A 188 8.22 16.16 -5.13
N LYS A 189 8.11 16.22 -3.80
CA LYS A 189 8.36 17.44 -3.03
C LYS A 189 9.83 17.86 -3.15
N VAL A 190 10.76 16.93 -2.93
CA VAL A 190 12.21 17.18 -3.09
C VAL A 190 12.51 17.68 -4.52
N LEU A 191 11.86 17.10 -5.53
CA LEU A 191 11.98 17.58 -6.90
C LEU A 191 11.35 18.96 -7.11
N ALA A 192 10.17 19.21 -6.57
CA ALA A 192 9.46 20.48 -6.65
C ALA A 192 10.32 21.63 -6.12
N GLU A 193 10.91 21.46 -4.94
CA GLU A 193 11.79 22.44 -4.30
C GLU A 193 13.01 22.75 -5.17
N LYS A 194 13.64 21.73 -5.78
CA LYS A 194 14.77 21.91 -6.72
C LYS A 194 14.38 22.66 -7.99
N LEU A 195 13.13 22.51 -8.45
CA LEU A 195 12.59 23.21 -9.61
C LEU A 195 12.06 24.62 -9.28
N GLY A 196 12.18 25.06 -8.03
CA GLY A 196 11.65 26.35 -7.57
C GLY A 196 10.13 26.42 -7.49
N PHE A 197 9.44 25.26 -7.55
CA PHE A 197 7.99 25.18 -7.39
C PHE A 197 7.58 25.48 -5.96
N ARG A 198 6.33 25.92 -5.78
CA ARG A 198 5.79 26.25 -4.46
C ARG A 198 4.97 25.11 -3.90
N ILE A 199 5.16 24.82 -2.61
CA ILE A 199 4.24 24.01 -1.82
C ILE A 199 3.17 24.94 -1.28
N LEU A 200 1.96 24.86 -1.84
CA LEU A 200 0.83 25.69 -1.41
C LEU A 200 0.15 25.12 -0.16
N VAL A 201 0.12 23.79 -0.04
CA VAL A 201 -0.41 23.09 1.14
C VAL A 201 0.44 21.85 1.44
N ASP A 202 0.81 21.67 2.71
CA ASP A 202 1.45 20.47 3.23
C ASP A 202 0.43 19.66 4.04
N PHE A 203 -0.26 18.72 3.40
CA PHE A 203 -1.23 17.86 4.09
C PHE A 203 -0.55 16.89 5.07
N ALA A 204 0.70 16.51 4.79
CA ALA A 204 1.45 15.57 5.62
C ALA A 204 1.74 16.15 7.02
N SER A 205 1.97 17.47 7.11
CA SER A 205 2.15 18.18 8.38
C SER A 205 0.88 18.21 9.24
N LEU A 206 -0.30 18.18 8.62
CA LEU A 206 -1.60 18.26 9.29
C LEU A 206 -2.04 16.95 9.94
N LYS A 207 -1.31 15.84 9.69
CA LYS A 207 -1.59 14.50 10.23
C LYS A 207 -3.05 14.06 10.03
N ILE A 208 -3.64 14.39 8.88
CA ILE A 208 -5.03 14.07 8.56
C ILE A 208 -5.19 12.55 8.53
N PRO A 209 -6.09 11.94 9.35
CA PRO A 209 -6.34 10.52 9.32
C PRO A 209 -6.84 10.09 7.94
N PHE A 210 -6.09 9.21 7.28
CA PHE A 210 -6.37 8.79 5.91
C PHE A 210 -5.70 7.45 5.58
N GLN A 211 -6.43 6.50 5.00
CA GLN A 211 -5.86 5.21 4.64
C GLN A 211 -5.10 5.35 3.32
N GLN A 212 -3.85 5.77 3.38
CA GLN A 212 -3.03 6.00 2.19
C GLN A 212 -2.68 4.69 1.50
N THR A 213 -2.08 3.77 2.24
CA THR A 213 -1.65 2.46 1.74
C THR A 213 -2.07 1.38 2.73
N GLY A 214 -2.34 0.21 2.20
CA GLY A 214 -2.79 -0.97 2.93
C GLY A 214 -2.97 -2.14 1.98
N ILE A 215 -3.44 -3.27 2.49
CA ILE A 215 -3.71 -4.47 1.70
C ILE A 215 -5.21 -4.69 1.64
N ALA A 216 -5.76 -4.70 0.42
CA ALA A 216 -7.13 -5.02 0.13
C ALA A 216 -7.26 -6.46 -0.41
N THR A 217 -8.40 -7.06 -0.14
CA THR A 217 -8.84 -8.36 -0.69
C THR A 217 -10.36 -8.38 -0.81
N THR A 218 -10.94 -9.51 -1.17
CA THR A 218 -12.40 -9.72 -1.08
C THR A 218 -12.76 -10.37 0.24
N ARG A 219 -13.97 -10.11 0.79
CA ARG A 219 -14.41 -10.78 2.04
C ARG A 219 -14.45 -12.29 1.82
N ARG A 220 -14.96 -12.71 0.65
CA ARG A 220 -14.93 -14.11 0.22
C ARG A 220 -13.53 -14.74 0.32
N PHE A 221 -12.48 -14.06 -0.16
CA PHE A 221 -11.12 -14.59 -0.07
C PHE A 221 -10.61 -14.60 1.38
N ALA A 222 -10.84 -13.53 2.14
CA ALA A 222 -10.49 -13.47 3.56
C ALA A 222 -11.15 -14.58 4.41
N GLU A 223 -12.39 -14.96 4.08
CA GLU A 223 -13.14 -16.02 4.77
C GLU A 223 -12.74 -17.43 4.32
N SER A 224 -12.48 -17.62 3.03
CA SER A 224 -12.13 -18.94 2.48
C SER A 224 -10.64 -19.30 2.56
N ARG A 225 -9.77 -18.29 2.71
CA ARG A 225 -8.31 -18.43 2.79
C ARG A 225 -7.71 -17.63 3.96
N PRO A 226 -8.26 -17.72 5.19
CA PRO A 226 -7.82 -16.86 6.30
C PRO A 226 -6.34 -17.08 6.65
N ASP A 227 -5.84 -18.32 6.58
CA ASP A 227 -4.43 -18.61 6.88
C ASP A 227 -3.46 -18.05 5.83
N THR A 228 -3.87 -17.96 4.57
CA THR A 228 -3.11 -17.28 3.53
C THR A 228 -3.03 -15.78 3.83
N VAL A 229 -4.16 -15.16 4.20
CA VAL A 229 -4.22 -13.73 4.57
C VAL A 229 -3.38 -13.44 5.81
N ARG A 230 -3.46 -14.27 6.87
CA ARG A 230 -2.60 -14.16 8.07
C ARG A 230 -1.11 -14.18 7.74
N ARG A 231 -0.67 -15.18 6.97
CA ARG A 231 0.74 -15.33 6.57
C ARG A 231 1.22 -14.18 5.70
N TYR A 232 0.34 -13.67 4.83
CA TYR A 232 0.63 -12.50 4.00
C TYR A 232 0.81 -11.24 4.85
N ILE A 233 -0.14 -10.94 5.75
CA ILE A 233 -0.07 -9.74 6.59
C ILE A 233 1.10 -9.82 7.58
N ARG A 234 1.44 -11.03 8.08
CA ARG A 234 2.66 -11.26 8.85
C ARG A 234 3.91 -10.89 8.06
N ALA A 235 4.01 -11.30 6.79
CA ALA A 235 5.13 -10.93 5.91
C ALA A 235 5.20 -9.40 5.68
N VAL A 236 4.06 -8.73 5.55
CA VAL A 236 4.00 -7.26 5.44
C VAL A 236 4.47 -6.57 6.73
N ALA A 237 4.05 -7.05 7.91
CA ALA A 237 4.52 -6.52 9.19
C ALA A 237 6.04 -6.70 9.35
N GLN A 238 6.57 -7.87 8.97
CA GLN A 238 8.02 -8.11 8.91
C GLN A 238 8.73 -7.16 7.94
N ALA A 239 8.11 -6.85 6.80
CA ALA A 239 8.70 -5.95 5.82
C ALA A 239 8.75 -4.51 6.34
N ILE A 240 7.71 -4.06 7.04
CA ILE A 240 7.70 -2.77 7.74
C ILE A 240 8.79 -2.73 8.80
N HIS A 241 8.96 -3.81 9.58
CA HIS A 241 10.04 -3.88 10.55
C HIS A 241 11.42 -3.79 9.88
N VAL A 242 11.70 -4.61 8.85
CA VAL A 242 12.96 -4.54 8.09
C VAL A 242 13.18 -3.14 7.52
N TYR A 243 12.14 -2.52 6.97
CA TYR A 243 12.23 -1.15 6.48
C TYR A 243 12.66 -0.20 7.59
N LYS A 244 12.04 -0.27 8.78
CA LYS A 244 12.30 0.66 9.88
C LYS A 244 13.64 0.41 10.59
N THR A 245 14.21 -0.80 10.51
CA THR A 245 15.43 -1.17 11.25
C THR A 245 16.67 -1.38 10.39
N GLN A 246 16.54 -1.49 9.07
CA GLN A 246 17.66 -1.73 8.15
C GLN A 246 17.71 -0.66 7.05
N LYS A 247 18.18 0.55 7.39
CA LYS A 247 18.18 1.73 6.50
C LYS A 247 18.83 1.45 5.15
N GLU A 248 20.04 0.92 5.15
CA GLU A 248 20.84 0.70 3.94
C GLU A 248 20.13 -0.28 3.01
N ARG A 249 19.57 -1.35 3.57
CA ARG A 249 18.81 -2.35 2.83
C ARG A 249 17.53 -1.75 2.25
N ALA A 250 16.77 -0.99 3.03
CA ALA A 250 15.57 -0.32 2.58
C ALA A 250 15.86 0.64 1.41
N ILE A 251 16.93 1.44 1.50
CA ILE A 251 17.36 2.35 0.43
C ILE A 251 17.76 1.59 -0.82
N GLN A 252 18.53 0.51 -0.71
CA GLN A 252 18.93 -0.33 -1.86
C GLN A 252 17.71 -0.93 -2.56
N ILE A 253 16.73 -1.42 -1.81
CA ILE A 253 15.48 -1.95 -2.36
C ILE A 253 14.69 -0.83 -3.04
N MET A 254 14.52 0.33 -2.40
CA MET A 254 13.85 1.47 -3.02
C MET A 254 14.52 1.89 -4.33
N ARG A 255 15.87 1.97 -4.38
CA ARG A 255 16.62 2.26 -5.61
C ARG A 255 16.32 1.22 -6.70
N LYS A 256 16.39 -0.07 -6.38
CA LYS A 256 16.15 -1.17 -7.33
C LYS A 256 14.78 -1.10 -7.99
N TYR A 257 13.72 -0.93 -7.20
CA TYR A 257 12.34 -1.00 -7.71
C TYR A 257 11.86 0.32 -8.32
N SER A 258 12.24 1.47 -7.75
CA SER A 258 11.86 2.78 -8.30
C SER A 258 12.72 3.22 -9.48
N ARG A 259 13.90 2.61 -9.66
CA ARG A 259 14.95 3.04 -10.60
C ARG A 259 15.40 4.49 -10.38
N MET A 260 15.21 5.02 -9.16
CA MET A 260 15.66 6.35 -8.79
C MET A 260 17.08 6.30 -8.22
N GLU A 261 17.96 7.15 -8.77
CA GLU A 261 19.36 7.23 -8.34
C GLU A 261 19.64 8.33 -7.31
N ASN A 262 18.73 9.30 -7.17
CA ASN A 262 18.93 10.45 -6.31
C ASN A 262 18.85 10.05 -4.82
N LEU A 263 20.01 10.03 -4.15
CA LEU A 263 20.09 9.58 -2.75
C LEU A 263 19.23 10.45 -1.81
N ALA A 264 19.19 11.77 -1.99
CA ALA A 264 18.38 12.65 -1.15
C ALA A 264 16.87 12.33 -1.25
N VAL A 265 16.40 11.93 -2.44
CA VAL A 265 15.01 11.47 -2.63
C VAL A 265 14.76 10.15 -1.91
N LEU A 266 15.70 9.20 -2.00
CA LEU A 266 15.58 7.90 -1.33
C LEU A 266 15.63 8.03 0.20
N GLU A 267 16.53 8.87 0.71
CA GLU A 267 16.66 9.14 2.15
C GLU A 267 15.45 9.90 2.70
N GLY A 268 14.98 10.94 2.02
CA GLY A 268 13.75 11.62 2.43
C GLY A 268 12.54 10.67 2.45
N SER A 269 12.45 9.77 1.46
CA SER A 269 11.41 8.73 1.44
C SER A 269 11.54 7.74 2.61
N TYR A 270 12.78 7.38 2.97
CA TYR A 270 13.07 6.55 4.13
C TYR A 270 12.62 7.20 5.42
N GLU A 271 13.03 8.44 5.67
CA GLU A 271 12.69 9.20 6.87
C GLU A 271 11.18 9.39 7.01
N TRP A 272 10.52 9.68 5.89
CA TRP A 272 9.07 9.81 5.86
C TRP A 272 8.37 8.51 6.29
N HIS A 273 8.75 7.37 5.70
CA HIS A 273 8.18 6.08 6.07
C HIS A 273 8.59 5.60 7.46
N GLN A 274 9.78 5.96 7.95
CA GLN A 274 10.19 5.66 9.31
C GLN A 274 9.15 6.21 10.30
N LYS A 275 8.69 7.45 10.04
CA LYS A 275 7.70 8.14 10.86
C LYS A 275 6.27 7.62 10.67
N PHE A 276 5.87 7.29 9.45
CA PHE A 276 4.45 7.06 9.11
C PHE A 276 4.06 5.61 8.83
N PHE A 277 5.01 4.68 8.66
CA PHE A 277 4.67 3.27 8.66
C PHE A 277 4.20 2.83 10.05
N GLN A 278 3.00 2.26 10.06
CA GLN A 278 2.41 1.66 11.24
C GLN A 278 3.12 0.33 11.54
N GLU A 279 3.74 0.23 12.72
CA GLU A 279 4.45 -1.00 13.14
C GLU A 279 3.51 -2.20 13.17
N SER A 280 2.29 -1.97 13.68
CA SER A 280 1.16 -2.86 13.48
C SER A 280 0.35 -2.37 12.29
N PRO A 281 0.18 -3.17 11.23
CA PRO A 281 -0.50 -2.75 10.01
C PRO A 281 -2.03 -2.75 10.18
N LEU A 282 -2.55 -2.07 11.21
CA LEU A 282 -3.97 -2.01 11.55
C LEU A 282 -4.71 -1.00 10.64
N PRO A 283 -5.73 -1.43 9.88
CA PRO A 283 -6.58 -0.51 9.13
C PRO A 283 -7.30 0.49 10.05
N SER A 284 -7.50 1.73 9.58
CA SER A 284 -8.15 2.78 10.38
C SER A 284 -9.61 2.99 9.99
N VAL A 285 -10.54 2.61 10.87
CA VAL A 285 -11.99 2.89 10.70
C VAL A 285 -12.25 4.41 10.60
N GLU A 286 -11.54 5.21 11.40
CA GLU A 286 -11.69 6.68 11.39
C GLU A 286 -11.23 7.28 10.05
N ALA A 287 -10.16 6.76 9.46
CA ALA A 287 -9.72 7.20 8.14
C ALA A 287 -10.78 6.91 7.06
N PHE A 288 -11.43 5.74 7.10
CA PHE A 288 -12.54 5.42 6.21
C PHE A 288 -13.74 6.34 6.45
N ARG A 289 -14.11 6.60 7.70
CA ARG A 289 -15.20 7.53 8.06
C ARG A 289 -14.99 8.92 7.47
N ARG A 290 -13.80 9.50 7.64
CA ARG A 290 -13.47 10.82 7.08
C ARG A 290 -13.49 10.84 5.56
N THR A 291 -12.96 9.79 4.95
CA THR A 291 -12.95 9.68 3.48
C THR A 291 -14.37 9.53 2.92
N LEU A 292 -15.25 8.78 3.59
CA LEU A 292 -16.67 8.66 3.24
C LEU A 292 -17.42 9.99 3.35
N GLN A 293 -17.17 10.78 4.40
CA GLN A 293 -17.75 12.12 4.55
C GLN A 293 -17.36 13.02 3.37
N GLU A 294 -16.10 12.98 2.97
CA GLU A 294 -15.59 13.78 1.86
C GLU A 294 -16.16 13.32 0.51
N ILE A 295 -16.19 12.01 0.25
CA ILE A 295 -16.81 11.44 -0.95
C ILE A 295 -18.32 11.74 -0.97
N GLY A 296 -18.95 11.80 0.19
CA GLY A 296 -20.37 12.11 0.40
C GLY A 296 -20.82 13.46 -0.16
N ARG A 297 -19.89 14.41 -0.33
CA ARG A 297 -20.16 15.71 -0.94
C ARG A 297 -20.55 15.61 -2.41
N THR A 298 -20.09 14.57 -3.11
CA THR A 298 -20.38 14.33 -4.53
C THR A 298 -21.14 13.02 -4.77
N GLN A 299 -21.09 12.08 -3.84
CA GLN A 299 -21.77 10.80 -3.91
C GLN A 299 -22.55 10.54 -2.61
N PRO A 300 -23.83 10.97 -2.51
CA PRO A 300 -24.61 10.90 -1.26
C PRO A 300 -24.73 9.50 -0.64
N ALA A 301 -24.58 8.42 -1.41
CA ALA A 301 -24.55 7.06 -0.90
C ALA A 301 -23.42 6.83 0.12
N ALA A 302 -22.27 7.52 -0.01
CA ALA A 302 -21.15 7.41 0.91
C ALA A 302 -21.49 7.85 2.34
N LEU A 303 -22.40 8.82 2.50
CA LEU A 303 -22.82 9.32 3.83
C LEU A 303 -23.63 8.29 4.62
N ARG A 304 -24.18 7.27 3.94
CA ARG A 304 -25.00 6.22 4.55
C ARG A 304 -24.23 4.93 4.84
N ALA A 305 -22.99 4.82 4.36
CA ALA A 305 -22.20 3.61 4.52
C ALA A 305 -21.55 3.55 5.91
N ASP A 306 -21.54 2.37 6.53
CA ASP A 306 -20.83 2.15 7.79
C ASP A 306 -19.32 1.97 7.51
N PRO A 307 -18.43 2.83 8.05
CA PRO A 307 -16.98 2.69 7.86
C PRO A 307 -16.43 1.33 8.31
N GLN A 308 -17.09 0.59 9.22
CA GLN A 308 -16.65 -0.75 9.62
C GLN A 308 -16.75 -1.76 8.48
N GLU A 309 -17.63 -1.54 7.50
CA GLU A 309 -17.77 -2.43 6.35
C GLU A 309 -16.58 -2.36 5.38
N PHE A 310 -15.67 -1.40 5.54
CA PHE A 310 -14.54 -1.23 4.63
C PHE A 310 -13.26 -1.86 5.17
N VAL A 311 -13.28 -2.35 6.42
CA VAL A 311 -12.12 -2.94 7.08
C VAL A 311 -12.44 -4.33 7.63
N ASP A 312 -11.43 -5.19 7.66
CA ASP A 312 -11.42 -6.43 8.43
C ASP A 312 -10.22 -6.37 9.36
N LEU A 313 -10.49 -6.08 10.63
CA LEU A 313 -9.46 -5.85 11.63
C LEU A 313 -8.90 -7.16 12.21
N ARG A 314 -9.53 -8.32 11.93
CA ARG A 314 -9.20 -9.60 12.57
C ARG A 314 -7.72 -9.92 12.44
N PHE A 315 -7.20 -9.89 11.21
CA PHE A 315 -5.84 -10.32 10.92
C PHE A 315 -4.76 -9.43 11.54
N ALA A 316 -4.95 -8.11 11.53
CA ALA A 316 -4.03 -7.18 12.16
C ALA A 316 -4.08 -7.29 13.69
N ARG A 317 -5.29 -7.41 14.29
CA ARG A 317 -5.45 -7.60 15.73
C ARG A 317 -4.85 -8.92 16.22
N GLU A 318 -5.04 -10.02 15.49
CA GLU A 318 -4.42 -11.31 15.81
C GLU A 318 -2.87 -11.19 15.90
N LEU A 319 -2.23 -10.37 15.06
CA LEU A 319 -0.78 -10.12 15.16
C LEU A 319 -0.40 -9.31 16.40
N GLU A 320 -1.23 -8.35 16.82
CA GLU A 320 -0.99 -7.56 18.03
C GLU A 320 -1.21 -8.40 19.29
N GLU A 321 -2.33 -9.12 19.34
CA GLU A 321 -2.77 -9.92 20.48
C GLU A 321 -1.85 -11.13 20.70
N SER A 322 -1.35 -11.76 19.63
CA SER A 322 -0.36 -12.84 19.75
C SER A 322 1.01 -12.39 20.28
N GLY A 323 1.23 -11.08 20.41
CA GLY A 323 2.52 -10.53 20.81
C GLY A 323 3.57 -10.55 19.69
N PHE A 324 3.19 -10.96 18.48
CA PHE A 324 4.10 -11.03 17.34
C PHE A 324 4.76 -9.69 17.05
N ILE A 325 3.99 -8.59 17.04
CA ILE A 325 4.52 -7.24 16.81
C ILE A 325 5.50 -6.85 17.92
N ARG A 326 5.17 -7.11 19.20
CA ARG A 326 6.06 -6.81 20.33
C ARG A 326 7.40 -7.55 20.22
N GLN A 327 7.34 -8.87 19.97
CA GLN A 327 8.51 -9.72 19.73
C GLN A 327 9.36 -9.20 18.57
N LEU A 328 8.73 -8.78 17.46
CA LEU A 328 9.41 -8.27 16.28
C LEU A 328 10.28 -7.04 16.58
N TYR A 329 9.83 -6.20 17.52
CA TYR A 329 10.53 -4.98 17.94
C TYR A 329 11.30 -5.13 19.26
N GLY A 330 11.44 -6.35 19.80
CA GLY A 330 12.17 -6.60 21.05
C GLY A 330 11.57 -5.91 22.28
N ARG A 331 10.24 -5.76 22.31
CA ARG A 331 9.45 -5.19 23.42
C ARG A 331 8.45 -6.21 23.96
#